data_AF-A0A4V1UFT3-F1
#
_entry.id   AF-A0A4V1UFT3-F1
#
_cell.length_a   1.000
_cell.length_b   1.000
_cell.length_c   1.000
_cell.angle_alpha   90.00
_cell.angle_beta   90.00
_cell.angle_gamma   90.00
#
_symmetry.space_group_name_H-M   'P 1'
#
loop_
_entity.id
_entity.type
_entity.pdbx_description
1 polymer ?
#
loop_
_entity_poly.entity_id
_entity_poly.type
_entity_poly.pdbx_seq_one_letter_code
_entity_poly.pdbx_strand_id
1 'polypeptide(L)' 'MEKIKVANPVVELDGDEMTRIIWDLIKKKLVLPYLDINLEYYDLGMENRDATDDKVTIDAANAIKKHGVGVKCATIT' A
#
# COMPACT_ATOMS: atom_id res chain seq x y z
N MET A 1 -23.04 -6.41 -8.53
CA MET A 1 -23.20 -5.39 -7.48
C MET A 1 -22.36 -4.20 -7.88
N GLU A 2 -22.86 -2.98 -7.65
CA GLU A 2 -22.03 -1.78 -7.77
C GLU A 2 -21.00 -1.77 -6.62
N LYS A 3 -19.78 -1.30 -6.89
CA LYS A 3 -18.73 -1.20 -5.88
C LYS A 3 -19.02 -0.04 -4.93
N ILE A 4 -18.63 -0.18 -3.67
CA ILE A 4 -18.74 0.89 -2.67
C ILE A 4 -17.67 1.94 -2.99
N LYS A 5 -18.11 3.18 -3.24
CA LYS A 5 -17.20 4.30 -3.52
C LYS A 5 -16.51 4.78 -2.25
N VAL A 6 -15.19 4.86 -2.29
CA VAL A 6 -14.37 5.42 -1.22
C VAL A 6 -14.01 6.86 -1.57
N ALA A 7 -14.40 7.81 -0.73
CA ALA A 7 -14.34 9.24 -1.04
C ALA A 7 -12.90 9.80 -1.11
N ASN A 8 -11.99 9.27 -0.28
CA ASN A 8 -10.61 9.75 -0.19
C ASN A 8 -9.62 8.62 -0.51
N PRO A 9 -8.42 8.94 -1.04
CA PRO A 9 -7.38 7.94 -1.25
C PRO A 9 -6.89 7.32 0.06
N VAL A 10 -6.42 6.08 -0.02
CA VAL A 10 -5.68 5.41 1.05
C VAL A 10 -4.26 5.18 0.56
N VAL A 11 -3.28 5.48 1.41
CA VAL A 11 -1.87 5.24 1.08
C VAL A 11 -1.54 3.78 1.34
N GLU A 12 -1.09 3.08 0.31
CA GLU A 12 -0.76 1.66 0.35
C GLU A 12 0.76 1.48 0.36
N LEU A 13 1.25 0.85 1.42
CA LEU A 13 2.67 0.56 1.64
C LEU A 13 2.87 -0.95 1.46
N ASP A 14 3.44 -1.37 0.33
CA ASP A 14 3.73 -2.78 0.06
C ASP A 14 4.92 -3.29 0.87
N GLY A 15 5.14 -4.60 0.90
CA GLY A 15 6.11 -5.21 1.80
C GLY A 15 6.91 -6.35 1.20
N ASP A 16 7.34 -7.25 2.07
CA ASP A 16 8.31 -8.30 1.77
C ASP A 16 7.75 -9.73 1.97
N GLU A 17 8.42 -10.68 1.33
CA GLU A 17 8.26 -12.14 1.48
C GLU A 17 6.80 -12.63 1.44
N MET A 18 6.41 -13.50 2.38
CA MET A 18 5.10 -14.12 2.41
C MET A 18 3.98 -13.09 2.64
N THR A 19 4.28 -11.99 3.35
CA THR A 19 3.28 -10.96 3.60
C THR A 19 2.91 -10.20 2.33
N ARG A 20 3.85 -9.96 1.41
CA ARG A 20 3.58 -9.38 0.08
C ARG A 20 2.61 -10.25 -0.74
N ILE A 21 2.80 -11.56 -0.71
CA ILE A 21 1.93 -12.52 -1.41
C ILE A 21 0.51 -12.53 -0.81
N ILE A 22 0.42 -12.58 0.52
CA ILE A 22 -0.88 -12.55 1.22
C ILE A 22 -1.59 -11.21 0.98
N TRP A 23 -0.83 -10.11 0.98
CA TRP A 23 -1.35 -8.76 0.73
C TRP A 23 -1.99 -8.63 -0.65
N ASP A 24 -1.33 -9.11 -1.69
CA ASP A 24 -1.89 -9.17 -3.04
C ASP A 24 -3.19 -10.01 -3.10
N LEU A 25 -3.22 -11.17 -2.43
CA LEU A 25 -4.40 -12.01 -2.34
C LEU A 25 -5.56 -11.33 -1.61
N ILE A 26 -5.30 -10.64 -0.50
CA ILE A 26 -6.30 -9.87 0.24
C ILE A 26 -6.89 -8.78 -0.66
N LYS A 27 -6.05 -7.98 -1.34
CA LYS A 27 -6.54 -6.92 -2.24
C LYS A 27 -7.43 -7.50 -3.33
N LYS A 28 -6.97 -8.54 -4.02
CA LYS A 28 -7.68 -9.13 -5.16
C LYS A 28 -8.97 -9.85 -4.77
N LYS A 29 -9.01 -10.51 -3.62
CA LYS A 29 -10.18 -11.32 -3.22
C LYS A 29 -11.16 -10.57 -2.32
N LEU A 30 -10.66 -9.66 -1.48
CA LEU A 30 -11.43 -9.12 -0.35
C LEU A 30 -11.62 -7.59 -0.41
N VAL A 31 -10.88 -6.87 -1.25
CA VAL A 31 -10.96 -5.39 -1.32
C VAL A 31 -11.46 -4.90 -2.67
N LEU A 32 -10.69 -5.11 -3.73
CA LEU A 32 -10.95 -4.57 -5.07
C LEU A 32 -12.24 -5.09 -5.74
N PRO A 33 -12.77 -6.29 -5.43
CA PRO A 33 -14.09 -6.70 -5.92
C PRO A 33 -15.24 -5.88 -5.36
N TYR A 34 -15.06 -5.27 -4.17
CA TYR A 34 -16.13 -4.64 -3.41
C TYR A 34 -15.99 -3.12 -3.33
N LEU A 35 -14.77 -2.58 -3.42
CA LEU A 35 -14.49 -1.15 -3.29
C LEU A 35 -14.02 -0.52 -4.60
N ASP A 36 -14.58 0.64 -4.93
CA ASP A 36 -14.01 1.60 -5.88
C ASP A 36 -13.19 2.60 -5.06
N ILE A 37 -11.89 2.32 -4.96
CA ILE A 37 -10.95 2.99 -4.06
C ILE A 37 -9.70 3.41 -4.82
N ASN A 38 -9.22 4.62 -4.54
CA ASN A 38 -7.92 5.08 -5.01
C ASN A 38 -6.83 4.68 -4.00
N LEU A 39 -5.86 3.89 -4.44
CA LEU A 39 -4.72 3.46 -3.63
C LEU A 39 -3.47 4.20 -4.12
N GLU A 40 -2.93 5.09 -3.29
CA GLU A 40 -1.65 5.76 -3.57
C GLU A 40 -0.53 4.82 -3.13
N TYR A 41 0.10 4.15 -4.10
CA TYR A 41 0.95 2.99 -3.89
C TYR A 41 2.42 3.37 -3.72
N TYR A 42 3.07 2.76 -2.72
CA TYR A 42 4.50 2.83 -2.45
C TYR A 42 5.05 1.43 -2.19
N ASP A 43 6.05 1.00 -2.98
CA ASP A 43 6.71 -0.28 -2.76
C ASP A 43 7.82 -0.14 -1.71
N LEU A 44 7.61 -0.68 -0.52
CA LEU A 44 8.64 -0.73 0.53
C LEU A 44 9.32 -2.09 0.61
N GLY A 45 9.27 -2.88 -0.45
CA GLY A 45 10.12 -4.05 -0.57
C GLY A 45 11.59 -3.68 -0.41
N MET A 46 12.39 -4.57 0.20
CA MET A 46 13.81 -4.33 0.49
C MET A 46 14.58 -3.86 -0.74
N GLU A 47 14.36 -4.48 -1.90
CA GLU A 47 15.04 -4.13 -3.16
C GLU A 47 14.72 -2.69 -3.61
N ASN A 48 13.47 -2.25 -3.45
CA ASN A 48 13.08 -0.89 -3.84
C ASN A 48 13.54 0.17 -2.83
N ARG A 49 13.57 -0.19 -1.54
CA ARG A 49 14.18 0.68 -0.52
C ARG A 49 15.67 0.86 -0.78
N ASP A 50 16.39 -0.21 -1.09
CA ASP A 50 17.82 -0.14 -1.46
C ASP A 50 18.05 0.69 -2.73
N ALA A 51 17.28 0.41 -3.80
CA ALA A 51 17.40 1.11 -5.09
C ALA A 51 17.09 2.62 -5.02
N THR A 52 16.42 3.08 -3.96
CA THR A 52 16.02 4.48 -3.79
C THR A 52 16.74 5.19 -2.64
N ASP A 53 17.79 4.58 -2.07
CA ASP A 53 18.44 5.09 -0.85
C ASP A 53 17.42 5.39 0.26
N ASP A 54 16.43 4.50 0.40
CA ASP A 54 15.28 4.56 1.32
C ASP A 54 14.36 5.78 1.13
N LYS A 55 14.50 6.51 0.02
CA LYS A 55 13.68 7.70 -0.27
C LYS A 55 12.18 7.37 -0.39
N VAL A 56 11.85 6.19 -0.91
CA VAL A 56 10.46 5.71 -1.02
C VAL A 56 9.77 5.61 0.35
N THR A 57 10.50 5.28 1.41
CA THR A 57 9.99 5.22 2.79
C THR A 57 9.58 6.58 3.32
N ILE A 58 10.41 7.61 3.05
CA ILE A 58 10.14 9.00 3.42
C ILE A 58 8.92 9.52 2.64
N ASP A 59 8.83 9.21 1.36
CA ASP A 59 7.74 9.68 0.50
C ASP A 59 6.40 9.03 0.89
N ALA A 60 6.40 7.73 1.21
CA ALA A 60 5.23 7.05 1.75
C ALA A 60 4.76 7.67 3.08
N ALA A 61 5.69 8.00 3.99
CA ALA A 61 5.35 8.66 5.25
C ALA A 61 4.73 10.07 5.04
N ASN A 62 5.26 10.83 4.07
CA ASN A 62 4.69 12.13 3.70
C ASN A 62 3.31 12.00 3.06
N ALA A 63 3.08 10.98 2.23
CA ALA A 63 1.76 10.70 1.66
C ALA A 63 0.75 10.35 2.76
N ILE A 64 1.12 9.51 3.73
CA ILE A 64 0.25 9.21 4.88
C ILE A 64 -0.07 10.50 5.63
N LYS A 65 0.92 11.36 5.89
CA LYS A 65 0.71 12.64 6.57
C LYS A 65 -0.26 13.55 5.80
N LYS A 66 -0.21 13.55 4.47
CA LYS A 66 -1.10 14.32 3.58
C LYS A 66 -2.54 13.77 3.56
N HIS A 67 -2.70 12.44 3.49
CA HIS A 67 -4.00 11.78 3.31
C HIS A 67 -4.67 11.35 4.63
N GLY A 68 -3.90 11.28 5.72
CA GLY A 68 -4.35 10.92 7.07
C GLY A 68 -4.55 9.42 7.30
N VAL A 69 -4.57 8.59 6.25
CA VAL A 69 -4.80 7.14 6.35
C VAL A 69 -3.78 6.39 5.49
N GLY A 70 -3.10 5.43 6.13
CA GLY A 70 -2.19 4.50 5.47
C GLY A 70 -2.41 3.07 5.95
N VAL A 71 -2.11 2.11 5.08
CA VAL A 71 -2.09 0.68 5.40
C VAL A 71 -0.77 0.08 4.93
N LYS A 72 -0.13 -0.70 5.80
CA LYS A 72 1.25 -1.16 5.59
C LYS A 72 1.37 -2.66 5.70
N CYS A 73 1.94 -3.28 4.67
CA CYS A 73 2.44 -4.65 4.69
C CYS A 73 3.77 -4.73 5.48
N ALA A 74 4.06 -5.89 6.09
CA ALA A 74 5.28 -6.07 6.85
C ALA A 74 6.53 -5.99 5.93
N THR A 75 7.63 -5.46 6.47
CA THR A 75 8.88 -5.22 5.74
C THR A 75 10.06 -5.75 6.54
N ILE A 76 11.10 -6.24 5.86
CA ILE A 76 12.35 -6.68 6.49
C ILE A 76 13.13 -5.46 7.03
N THR A 77 13.85 -5.64 8.14
CA THR A 77 14.80 -4.66 8.69
C THR A 77 16.22 -5.17 8.54
#